data_AF-A0A7K2Z5G8-F1
#
_entry.id   AF-A0A7K2Z5G8-F1
#
_cell.length_a   1.000
_cell.length_b   1.000
_cell.length_c   1.000
_cell.angle_alpha   90.00
_cell.angle_beta   90.00
_cell.angle_gamma   90.00
#
_symmetry.space_group_name_H-M   'P 1'
#
loop_
_entity.id
_entity.type
_entity.pdbx_description
1 polymer ?
#
loop_
_entity_poly.entity_id
_entity_poly.type
_entity_poly.pdbx_seq_one_letter_code
_entity_poly.pdbx_strand_id
1 'polypeptide(L)'
;MMLYSSTALWSILPDLDLPPATMRVLARLQSVQQPGGLIVESQVDMAGALGLSQVTVSRSMRTLRERNLVIGPRGAKRLHPLIAGYASSEDYERAAIEAVRRDDIPDITVPLYVQPPPRVGHAPPLSAVS
;
A
#
# COMPACT_ATOMS: atom_id res chain seq x y z
N MET A 1 -22.07 -1.29 -7.29
CA MET A 1 -22.15 -1.75 -5.88
C MET A 1 -21.26 -0.84 -5.05
N MET A 2 -21.76 -0.29 -3.94
CA MET A 2 -20.98 0.56 -3.05
C MET A 2 -20.24 -0.32 -2.05
N LEU A 3 -18.93 -0.13 -1.89
CA LEU A 3 -18.10 -0.89 -0.94
C LEU A 3 -17.75 -0.01 0.26
N TYR A 4 -17.76 -0.60 1.45
CA TYR A 4 -17.29 0.01 2.69
C TYR A 4 -15.77 -0.20 2.79
N SER A 5 -15.01 0.86 2.96
CA SER A 5 -13.55 0.81 3.10
C SER A 5 -13.08 1.89 4.06
N SER A 6 -11.98 1.63 4.76
CA SER A 6 -11.31 2.65 5.56
C SER A 6 -10.71 3.74 4.69
N THR A 7 -10.75 4.98 5.17
CA THR A 7 -10.01 6.09 4.57
C THR A 7 -8.55 6.15 5.03
N ALA A 8 -8.15 5.33 6.00
CA ALA A 8 -6.81 5.38 6.62
C ALA A 8 -5.66 5.21 5.62
N LEU A 9 -5.85 4.43 4.54
CA LEU A 9 -4.86 4.32 3.46
C LEU A 9 -4.53 5.69 2.86
N TRP A 10 -5.53 6.53 2.61
CA TRP A 10 -5.33 7.82 1.96
C TRP A 10 -4.46 8.76 2.79
N SER A 11 -4.53 8.62 4.13
CA SER A 11 -3.70 9.40 5.04
C SER A 11 -2.23 9.00 5.02
N ILE A 12 -1.92 7.71 4.77
CA ILE A 12 -0.54 7.20 4.75
C ILE A 12 0.06 7.09 3.34
N LEU A 13 -0.73 7.29 2.28
CA LEU A 13 -0.27 7.22 0.89
C LEU A 13 0.98 8.07 0.58
N PRO A 14 1.10 9.32 1.07
CA PRO A 14 2.29 10.12 0.85
C PRO A 14 3.55 9.45 1.42
N ASP A 15 3.43 8.82 2.58
CA ASP A 15 4.54 8.17 3.27
C ASP A 15 4.89 6.83 2.59
N LEU A 16 3.98 6.25 1.82
CA LEU A 16 4.24 5.03 1.07
C LEU A 16 5.13 5.23 -0.15
N ASP A 17 5.56 6.43 -0.53
CA ASP A 17 6.54 6.66 -1.62
C ASP A 17 6.31 5.73 -2.84
N LEU A 18 5.06 5.66 -3.30
CA LEU A 18 4.65 4.76 -4.36
C LEU A 18 4.96 5.41 -5.72
N PRO A 19 5.72 4.75 -6.62
CA PRO A 19 5.92 5.27 -7.96
C PRO A 19 4.58 5.51 -8.68
N PRO A 20 4.49 6.48 -9.60
CA PRO A 20 3.22 6.81 -10.27
C PRO A 20 2.53 5.62 -10.94
N ALA A 21 3.29 4.72 -11.57
CA ALA A 21 2.75 3.49 -12.14
C ALA A 21 2.17 2.54 -11.08
N THR A 22 2.81 2.47 -9.91
CA THR A 22 2.37 1.65 -8.78
C THR A 22 1.09 2.19 -8.15
N MET A 23 0.95 3.51 -8.04
CA MET A 23 -0.33 4.13 -7.65
C MET A 23 -1.46 3.78 -8.62
N ARG A 24 -1.20 3.85 -9.94
CA ARG A 24 -2.21 3.48 -10.96
C ARG A 24 -2.61 2.01 -10.86
N VAL A 25 -1.65 1.12 -10.61
CA VAL A 25 -1.92 -0.30 -10.36
C VAL A 25 -2.75 -0.49 -9.09
N LEU A 26 -2.41 0.17 -7.98
CA LEU A 26 -3.19 0.10 -6.74
C LEU A 26 -4.64 0.57 -6.94
N ALA A 27 -4.83 1.70 -7.63
CA ALA A 27 -6.16 2.21 -7.95
C ALA A 27 -6.96 1.21 -8.82
N ARG A 28 -6.32 0.54 -9.78
CA ARG A 28 -6.95 -0.53 -10.57
C ARG A 28 -7.38 -1.69 -9.68
N LEU A 29 -6.50 -2.18 -8.81
CA LEU A 29 -6.81 -3.25 -7.86
C LEU A 29 -8.03 -2.89 -7.00
N GLN A 30 -8.08 -1.67 -6.47
CA GLN A 30 -9.22 -1.20 -5.68
C GLN A 30 -10.52 -1.15 -6.50
N SER A 31 -10.45 -0.86 -7.80
CA SER A 31 -11.62 -0.80 -8.68
C SER A 31 -12.15 -2.17 -9.12
N VAL A 32 -11.30 -3.21 -9.16
CA VAL A 32 -11.68 -4.55 -9.65
C VAL A 32 -11.77 -5.62 -8.57
N GLN A 33 -11.43 -5.27 -7.33
CA GLN A 33 -11.52 -6.20 -6.22
C GLN A 33 -12.95 -6.72 -6.03
N GLN A 34 -13.05 -7.98 -5.63
CA GLN A 34 -14.26 -8.49 -4.98
C GLN A 34 -14.26 -8.08 -3.50
N PRO A 35 -15.42 -8.14 -2.81
CA PRO A 35 -15.50 -7.89 -1.37
C PRO A 35 -14.43 -8.66 -0.57
N GLY A 36 -13.79 -7.98 0.37
CA GLY A 36 -12.65 -8.50 1.12
C GLY A 36 -11.34 -8.51 0.34
N GLY A 37 -11.23 -7.74 -0.75
CA GLY A 37 -9.96 -7.45 -1.41
C GLY A 37 -9.47 -8.48 -2.40
N LEU A 38 -10.24 -9.51 -2.75
CA LEU A 38 -9.78 -10.55 -3.67
C LEU A 38 -9.62 -10.02 -5.09
N ILE A 39 -8.45 -10.27 -5.70
CA ILE A 39 -8.13 -9.82 -7.06
C ILE A 39 -8.01 -11.03 -8.00
N VAL A 40 -9.03 -11.18 -8.84
CA VAL A 40 -9.07 -12.24 -9.87
C VAL A 40 -8.39 -11.80 -11.17
N GLU A 41 -8.36 -10.50 -11.47
CA GLU A 41 -7.77 -9.96 -12.69
C GLU A 41 -6.29 -10.35 -12.87
N SER A 42 -5.90 -10.75 -14.08
CA SER A 42 -4.53 -11.12 -14.40
C SER A 42 -3.64 -9.87 -14.58
N GLN A 43 -2.32 -10.03 -14.46
CA GLN A 43 -1.40 -8.91 -14.73
C GLN A 43 -1.38 -8.51 -16.21
N VAL A 44 -1.72 -9.42 -17.13
CA VAL A 44 -1.82 -9.13 -18.58
C VAL A 44 -3.01 -8.23 -18.84
N ASP A 45 -4.18 -8.58 -18.31
CA ASP A 45 -5.40 -7.78 -18.46
C ASP A 45 -5.22 -6.40 -17.83
N MET A 46 -4.58 -6.35 -16.67
CA MET A 46 -4.26 -5.11 -15.97
C MET A 46 -3.30 -4.22 -16.76
N ALA A 47 -2.29 -4.81 -17.41
CA ALA A 47 -1.36 -4.09 -18.28
C ALA A 47 -2.11 -3.46 -19.47
N GLY A 48 -2.99 -4.23 -20.12
CA GLY A 48 -3.85 -3.74 -21.19
C GLY A 48 -4.76 -2.60 -20.75
N ALA A 49 -5.48 -2.79 -19.62
CA ALA A 49 -6.40 -1.80 -19.08
C ALA A 49 -5.72 -0.47 -18.69
N LEU A 50 -4.46 -0.52 -18.24
CA LEU A 50 -3.71 0.67 -17.82
C LEU A 50 -2.85 1.28 -18.92
N GLY A 51 -2.73 0.64 -20.09
CA GLY A 51 -1.78 1.03 -21.13
C GLY A 51 -0.32 0.96 -20.64
N LEU A 52 -0.01 -0.02 -19.78
CA LEU A 52 1.32 -0.24 -19.21
C LEU A 52 1.93 -1.52 -19.81
N SER A 53 3.26 -1.64 -19.74
CA SER A 53 3.90 -2.93 -20.02
C SER A 53 3.62 -3.93 -18.90
N GLN A 54 3.58 -5.23 -19.22
CA GLN A 54 3.45 -6.29 -18.22
C GLN A 54 4.62 -6.28 -17.22
N VAL A 55 5.82 -5.89 -17.67
CA VAL A 55 7.01 -5.73 -16.80
C VAL A 55 6.78 -4.61 -15.77
N THR A 56 6.20 -3.49 -16.19
CA THR A 56 5.84 -2.39 -15.29
C THR A 56 4.82 -2.84 -14.25
N VAL A 57 3.75 -3.53 -14.68
CA VAL A 57 2.74 -4.07 -13.75
C VAL A 57 3.35 -5.06 -12.76
N SER A 58 4.22 -5.97 -13.22
CA SER A 58 4.89 -6.93 -12.35
C SER A 58 5.77 -6.25 -11.29
N ARG A 59 6.53 -5.21 -11.69
CA ARG A 59 7.32 -4.39 -10.76
C ARG A 59 6.45 -3.67 -9.75
N SER A 60 5.36 -3.05 -10.18
CA SER A 60 4.39 -2.41 -9.29
C SER A 60 3.76 -3.41 -8.31
N MET A 61 3.37 -4.60 -8.77
CA MET A 61 2.86 -5.67 -7.90
C MET A 61 3.90 -6.13 -6.87
N ARG A 62 5.18 -6.17 -7.25
CA ARG A 62 6.28 -6.44 -6.31
C ARG A 62 6.38 -5.33 -5.26
N THR A 63 6.41 -4.07 -5.67
CA THR A 63 6.44 -2.94 -4.72
C THR A 63 5.25 -2.97 -3.77
N LEU A 64 4.02 -3.20 -4.26
CA LEU A 64 2.83 -3.30 -3.41
C LEU A 64 2.92 -4.44 -2.39
N ARG A 65 3.57 -5.55 -2.74
CA ARG A 65 3.84 -6.67 -1.81
C ARG A 65 4.92 -6.32 -0.79
N GLU A 66 5.99 -5.64 -1.21
CA GLU A 66 7.04 -5.14 -0.30
C GLU A 66 6.47 -4.14 0.71
N ARG A 67 5.36 -3.46 0.38
CA ARG A 67 4.64 -2.55 1.29
C ARG A 67 3.47 -3.19 2.04
N ASN A 68 3.28 -4.50 1.90
CA ASN A 68 2.15 -5.26 2.46
C ASN A 68 0.76 -4.74 2.06
N LEU A 69 0.66 -3.96 0.98
CA LEU A 69 -0.63 -3.52 0.42
C LEU A 69 -1.34 -4.64 -0.34
N VAL A 70 -0.56 -5.55 -0.93
CA VAL A 70 -1.05 -6.78 -1.55
C VAL A 70 -0.43 -7.97 -0.83
N ILE A 71 -1.29 -8.85 -0.32
CA ILE A 71 -0.91 -10.03 0.45
C ILE A 71 -1.30 -11.33 -0.30
N GLY A 72 -0.74 -12.44 0.16
CA GLY A 72 -1.03 -13.78 -0.35
C GLY A 72 -0.17 -14.22 -1.55
N PRO A 73 -0.25 -15.50 -1.94
CA PRO A 73 0.57 -16.09 -3.00
C PRO A 73 0.21 -15.50 -4.39
N ARG A 74 1.03 -15.78 -5.41
CA ARG A 74 0.85 -15.22 -6.77
C ARG A 74 -0.52 -15.53 -7.40
N GLY A 75 -1.12 -16.68 -7.05
CA GLY A 75 -2.43 -17.13 -7.56
C GLY A 75 -3.65 -16.70 -6.74
N ALA A 76 -3.47 -16.20 -5.52
CA ALA A 76 -4.55 -15.76 -4.63
C ALA A 76 -4.16 -14.45 -3.95
N LYS A 77 -3.99 -13.41 -4.79
CA LYS A 77 -3.61 -12.07 -4.35
C LYS A 77 -4.82 -11.32 -3.82
N ARG A 78 -4.68 -10.72 -2.65
CA ARG A 78 -5.70 -9.88 -2.02
C ARG A 78 -5.11 -8.53 -1.61
N LEU A 79 -5.93 -7.50 -1.60
CA LEU A 79 -5.59 -6.25 -0.90
C LEU A 79 -5.54 -6.50 0.61
N HIS A 80 -4.69 -5.75 1.29
CA HIS A 80 -4.64 -5.73 2.75
C HIS A 80 -6.04 -5.44 3.32
N PRO A 81 -6.51 -6.12 4.38
CA PRO A 81 -7.86 -5.93 4.92
C PRO A 81 -8.20 -4.46 5.24
N LEU A 82 -7.25 -3.71 5.78
CA LEU A 82 -7.44 -2.29 6.09
C LEU A 82 -7.66 -1.38 4.85
N ILE A 83 -7.39 -1.87 3.64
CA ILE A 83 -7.50 -1.09 2.39
C ILE A 83 -8.45 -1.73 1.38
N ALA A 84 -8.96 -2.91 1.70
CA ALA A 84 -9.92 -3.64 0.89
C ALA A 84 -11.32 -3.02 1.06
N GLY A 85 -12.13 -3.17 0.02
CA GLY A 85 -13.55 -2.85 0.05
C GLY A 85 -14.38 -4.04 0.51
N TYR A 86 -15.43 -3.76 1.29
CA TYR A 86 -16.31 -4.75 1.90
C TYR A 86 -17.77 -4.49 1.53
N ALA A 87 -18.60 -5.53 1.56
CA ALA A 87 -20.02 -5.40 1.25
C ALA A 87 -20.81 -4.67 2.37
N SER A 88 -20.30 -4.69 3.60
CA SER A 88 -20.89 -4.04 4.77
C SER A 88 -19.81 -3.56 5.75
N SER A 89 -20.20 -2.69 6.69
CA SER A 89 -19.31 -2.26 7.79
C SER A 89 -18.97 -3.43 8.74
N GLU A 90 -19.93 -4.33 9.01
CA GLU A 90 -19.69 -5.52 9.83
C GLU A 90 -18.66 -6.46 9.20
N ASP A 91 -18.68 -6.62 7.88
CA ASP A 91 -17.69 -7.43 7.17
C ASP A 91 -16.28 -6.81 7.27
N TYR A 92 -16.20 -5.48 7.21
CA TYR A 92 -14.95 -4.75 7.42
C TYR A 92 -14.43 -4.93 8.86
N GLU A 93 -15.27 -4.68 9.87
CA GLU A 93 -14.89 -4.81 11.28
C GLU A 93 -14.42 -6.22 11.60
N ARG A 94 -15.15 -7.24 11.15
CA ARG A 94 -14.77 -8.64 11.32
C ARG A 94 -13.41 -8.94 10.69
N ALA A 95 -13.17 -8.45 9.48
CA ALA A 95 -11.90 -8.67 8.80
C ALA A 95 -10.74 -7.91 9.45
N ALA A 96 -10.99 -6.70 9.97
CA ALA A 96 -10.00 -5.92 10.72
C ALA A 96 -9.64 -6.60 12.05
N ILE A 97 -10.63 -7.10 12.79
CA ILE A 97 -10.40 -7.86 14.03
C ILE A 97 -9.63 -9.15 13.74
N GLU A 98 -10.01 -9.89 12.70
CA GLU A 98 -9.34 -11.14 12.32
C GLU A 98 -7.89 -10.88 11.87
N ALA A 99 -7.64 -9.76 11.19
CA ALA A 99 -6.29 -9.33 10.80
C ALA A 99 -5.39 -9.13 12.02
N VAL A 100 -5.89 -8.42 13.04
CA VAL A 100 -5.19 -8.21 14.31
C VAL A 100 -5.01 -9.51 15.08
N ARG A 101 -6.04 -10.37 15.11
CA ARG A 101 -6.05 -11.59 15.91
C ARG A 101 -5.06 -12.64 15.41
N ARG A 102 -4.90 -12.75 14.08
CA ARG A 102 -4.07 -13.81 13.51
C ARG A 102 -2.58 -13.57 13.65
N ASP A 103 -2.13 -12.33 13.90
CA ASP A 103 -0.71 -11.94 13.84
C ASP A 103 -0.02 -12.31 12.49
N ASP A 104 -0.81 -12.76 11.50
CA ASP A 104 -0.36 -13.27 10.19
C ASP A 104 -0.41 -12.18 9.10
N ILE A 105 -1.07 -11.06 9.39
CA ILE A 105 -1.24 -9.99 8.40
C ILE A 105 -0.20 -8.92 8.71
N PRO A 106 0.85 -8.80 7.88
CA PRO A 106 1.96 -7.91 8.17
C PRO A 106 1.51 -6.45 8.06
N ASP A 107 2.00 -5.61 8.97
CA ASP A 107 1.73 -4.18 8.97
C ASP A 107 2.08 -3.54 7.63
N ILE A 108 1.27 -2.55 7.23
CA ILE A 108 1.56 -1.74 6.05
C ILE A 108 2.93 -1.07 6.24
N THR A 109 3.88 -1.40 5.36
CA THR A 109 5.26 -0.94 5.52
C THR A 109 5.44 0.41 4.86
N VAL A 110 5.77 1.40 5.71
CA VAL A 110 6.22 2.72 5.30
C VAL A 110 7.76 2.69 5.24
N PRO A 111 8.42 3.15 4.15
CA PRO A 111 9.87 3.22 4.09
C PRO A 111 10.35 4.18 5.17
N LEU A 112 11.32 3.75 5.95
CA LEU A 112 12.02 4.67 6.83
C LEU A 112 12.73 5.71 5.97
N TYR A 113 12.46 6.99 6.19
CA TYR A 113 13.21 8.08 5.59
C TYR A 113 14.70 7.88 5.88
N VAL A 114 15.49 7.61 4.83
CA VAL A 114 16.95 7.66 4.87
C VAL A 114 17.37 9.10 4.54
N GLN A 115 16.94 10.08 5.34
CA GLN A 115 17.76 11.27 5.44
C GLN A 115 18.84 10.95 6.46
N PRO A 116 20.14 10.91 6.07
CA PRO A 116 21.19 10.96 7.06
C PRO A 116 20.92 12.18 7.94
N PRO A 117 21.03 12.08 9.27
CA PRO A 117 20.87 13.24 10.13
C PRO A 117 21.71 14.38 9.57
N PRO A 118 21.20 15.63 9.54
CA PRO A 118 21.97 16.77 9.08
C PRO A 118 23.33 16.69 9.75
N ARG A 119 24.43 16.65 8.96
CA ARG A 119 25.76 16.70 9.55
C ARG A 119 25.76 17.91 10.46
N VAL A 120 25.98 17.71 11.76
CA VAL A 120 26.08 18.79 12.72
C VAL A 120 27.16 19.72 12.17
N GLY A 121 26.71 20.80 11.53
CA GLY A 121 27.59 21.82 11.00
C GLY A 121 28.37 22.31 12.20
N HIS A 122 29.70 22.25 12.09
CA HIS A 122 30.62 22.76 13.09
C HIS A 122 30.13 24.14 13.53
N ALA A 123 29.59 24.23 14.76
CA ALA A 123 29.10 25.49 15.28
C ALA A 123 30.31 26.43 15.35
N PRO A 124 30.25 27.64 14.77
CA PRO A 124 31.34 28.59 14.93
C PRO A 124 31.48 28.91 16.43
N PRO A 125 32.71 29.06 16.95
CA PRO A 125 32.92 29.31 18.37
C PRO A 125 32.20 30.59 18.77
N LEU A 126 31.41 30.52 19.84
CA LEU A 126 30.73 31.67 20.44
C LEU A 126 31.81 32.68 20.84
N SER A 127 31.97 33.75 20.06
CA SER A 127 32.77 34.90 20.47
C SER A 127 32.11 35.51 21.71
N ALA A 128 32.87 35.53 22.80
CA ALA A 128 32.51 36.25 24.01
C ALA A 128 32.36 37.74 23.68
N VAL A 129 31.14 38.26 23.84
CA VAL A 129 30.88 39.70 23.82
C VAL A 129 31.34 40.25 25.18
N SER A 130 32.28 41.21 25.12
CA SER A 130 32.83 41.94 26.26
C SER A 130 31.83 42.94 26.84
#